data_AF-A0A0A2F2R0-F1
#
_entry.id   AF-A0A0A2F2R0-F1
#
_cell.length_a   1.000
_cell.length_b   1.000
_cell.length_c   1.000
_cell.angle_alpha   90.00
_cell.angle_beta   90.00
_cell.angle_gamma   90.00
#
_symmetry.space_group_name_H-M   'P 1'
#
loop_
_entity.id
_entity.type
_entity.pdbx_description
1 polymer ?
#
loop_
_entity_poly.entity_id
_entity_poly.type
_entity_poly.pdbx_seq_one_letter_code
_entity_poly.pdbx_strand_id
1 'polypeptide(L)'
;DNPVKGEQKKKVMFTEEQIKRAVAIYHGWQAEGTDSANYAEPELYRSIGIDELREHGFSLVPSRYIEFVDRDSKTNYDEVLRHTTQVVQDLLLRQQANSDALRNALKHLGYDCE
;
A
#
# COMPACT_ATOMS: atom_id res chain seq x y z
N ASP A 1 31.74 -1.80 -8.30
CA ASP A 1 31.35 -1.33 -9.64
C ASP A 1 29.99 -1.92 -9.98
N ASN A 2 29.01 -1.12 -10.39
CA ASN A 2 27.64 -1.61 -10.67
C ASN A 2 27.57 -2.05 -12.15
N PRO A 3 27.42 -3.35 -12.45
CA PRO A 3 27.53 -3.89 -13.81
C PRO A 3 26.40 -3.47 -14.76
N VAL A 4 25.42 -2.69 -14.30
CA VAL A 4 24.19 -2.38 -15.06
C VAL A 4 24.07 -0.92 -15.49
N LYS A 5 25.20 -0.22 -15.57
CA LYS A 5 25.28 1.19 -15.95
C LYS A 5 24.92 1.36 -17.44
N GLY A 6 23.64 1.57 -17.74
CA GLY A 6 23.13 1.76 -19.10
C GLY A 6 21.66 1.37 -19.31
N GLU A 7 21.06 0.64 -18.37
CA GLU A 7 19.65 0.25 -18.45
C GLU A 7 18.77 1.21 -17.65
N GLN A 8 17.61 1.58 -18.21
CA GLN A 8 16.71 2.61 -17.64
C GLN A 8 16.11 2.25 -16.27
N LYS A 9 16.36 1.05 -15.73
CA LYS A 9 15.85 0.61 -14.44
C LYS A 9 17.01 0.19 -13.54
N LYS A 10 17.01 0.70 -12.30
CA LYS A 10 17.90 0.22 -11.24
C LYS A 10 17.70 -1.28 -11.08
N LYS A 11 18.73 -2.06 -11.34
CA LYS A 11 18.75 -3.49 -11.00
C LYS A 11 19.42 -3.66 -9.65
N VAL A 12 18.86 -4.55 -8.85
CA VAL A 12 19.40 -4.96 -7.56
C VAL A 12 19.81 -6.41 -7.70
N MET A 13 21.04 -6.72 -7.29
CA MET A 13 21.51 -8.11 -7.24
C MET A 13 20.80 -8.81 -6.09
N PHE A 14 20.24 -9.99 -6.35
CA PHE A 14 19.70 -10.82 -5.28
C PHE A 14 20.81 -11.30 -4.36
N THR A 15 20.54 -11.29 -3.05
CA THR A 15 21.44 -11.88 -2.06
C THR A 15 21.41 -13.40 -2.18
N GLU A 16 22.46 -14.07 -1.68
CA GLU A 16 22.48 -15.53 -1.64
C GLU A 16 21.27 -16.12 -0.89
N GLU A 17 20.82 -15.44 0.17
CA GLU A 17 19.66 -15.85 0.96
C GLU A 17 18.36 -15.78 0.13
N GLN A 18 18.19 -14.72 -0.66
CA GLN A 18 17.03 -14.58 -1.55
C GLN A 18 17.03 -15.67 -2.62
N ILE A 19 18.20 -15.98 -3.19
CA ILE A 19 18.34 -17.05 -4.18
C ILE A 19 18.03 -18.41 -3.53
N LYS A 20 18.59 -18.70 -2.35
CA LYS A 20 18.31 -19.94 -1.61
C LYS A 20 16.82 -20.10 -1.30
N ARG A 21 16.14 -19.01 -0.91
CA ARG A 21 14.68 -19.03 -0.68
C ARG A 21 13.92 -19.38 -1.96
N ALA A 22 14.24 -18.75 -3.08
CA ALA A 22 13.58 -19.04 -4.36
C ALA A 22 13.79 -20.50 -4.81
N VAL A 23 15.01 -21.01 -4.64
CA VAL A 23 15.37 -22.41 -4.94
C VAL A 23 14.60 -23.39 -4.05
N ALA A 24 14.48 -23.09 -2.76
CA ALA A 24 13.73 -23.93 -1.82
C ALA A 24 12.24 -24.01 -2.18
N ILE A 25 11.63 -22.90 -2.61
CA ILE A 25 10.23 -22.88 -3.08
C ILE A 25 10.07 -23.80 -4.29
N TYR A 26 10.94 -23.67 -5.29
CA TYR A 26 10.88 -24.49 -6.50
C TYR A 26 11.04 -25.99 -6.20
N HIS A 27 12.03 -26.37 -5.41
CA HIS A 27 12.23 -27.78 -5.05
C HIS A 27 11.14 -28.31 -4.12
N GLY A 28 10.60 -27.47 -3.23
CA GLY A 28 9.45 -27.82 -2.40
C GLY A 28 8.23 -28.16 -3.24
N TRP A 29 7.95 -27.38 -4.28
CA TRP A 29 6.87 -27.66 -5.24
C TRP A 29 7.08 -28.99 -5.99
N GLN A 30 8.32 -29.33 -6.36
CA GLN A 30 8.65 -30.57 -7.08
C GLN A 30 8.76 -31.81 -6.17
N ALA A 31 8.80 -31.64 -4.85
CA ALA A 31 9.00 -32.74 -3.94
C ALA A 31 7.82 -33.71 -3.94
N GLU A 32 8.13 -35.01 -3.85
CA GLU A 32 7.11 -36.05 -3.73
C GLU A 32 6.31 -35.86 -2.43
N GLY A 33 4.98 -35.89 -2.55
CA GLY A 33 4.07 -35.65 -1.42
C GLY A 33 3.64 -34.20 -1.22
N THR A 34 4.20 -33.25 -1.98
CA THR A 34 3.68 -31.88 -2.02
C THR A 34 2.38 -31.83 -2.81
N ASP A 35 1.35 -31.21 -2.24
CA ASP A 35 0.12 -30.91 -2.96
C ASP A 35 0.36 -29.77 -3.94
N SER A 36 0.74 -30.12 -5.17
CA SER A 36 0.99 -29.13 -6.22
C SER A 36 -0.26 -28.32 -6.56
N ALA A 37 -1.48 -28.83 -6.38
CA ALA A 37 -2.69 -28.09 -6.74
C ALA A 37 -2.96 -26.91 -5.80
N ASN A 38 -2.57 -27.02 -4.53
CA ASN A 38 -2.75 -26.00 -3.51
C ASN A 38 -1.45 -25.29 -3.10
N TYR A 39 -0.36 -25.50 -3.83
CA TYR A 39 0.94 -24.90 -3.52
C TYR A 39 0.94 -23.40 -3.86
N ALA A 40 0.64 -22.56 -2.86
CA ALA A 40 0.53 -21.11 -3.03
C ALA A 40 0.93 -20.33 -1.77
N GLU A 41 1.53 -19.17 -1.99
CA GLU A 41 1.79 -18.14 -0.98
C GLU A 41 1.38 -16.78 -1.59
N PRO A 42 0.40 -16.07 -1.00
CA PRO A 42 -0.01 -14.76 -1.49
C PRO A 42 1.19 -13.81 -1.63
N GLU A 43 1.14 -12.94 -2.63
CA GLU A 43 2.19 -11.98 -2.99
C GLU A 43 3.52 -12.60 -3.44
N LEU A 44 3.65 -13.94 -3.51
CA LEU A 44 4.91 -14.61 -3.82
C LEU A 44 4.83 -15.67 -4.92
N TYR A 45 4.02 -16.72 -4.77
CA TYR A 45 3.90 -17.80 -5.76
C TYR A 45 2.55 -18.51 -5.71
N ARG A 46 2.17 -19.15 -6.82
CA ARG A 46 1.03 -20.07 -6.87
C ARG A 46 1.25 -21.08 -7.99
N SER A 47 0.94 -22.34 -7.72
CA SER A 47 0.87 -23.37 -8.75
C SER A 47 -0.48 -23.31 -9.46
N ILE A 48 -0.43 -23.50 -10.78
CA ILE A 48 -1.59 -23.39 -11.68
C ILE A 48 -1.60 -24.56 -12.65
N GLY A 49 -2.80 -25.08 -12.90
CA GLY A 49 -3.02 -26.14 -13.88
C GLY A 49 -2.98 -25.61 -15.31
N ILE A 50 -2.75 -26.52 -16.26
CA ILE A 50 -2.74 -26.18 -17.69
C ILE A 50 -4.11 -25.71 -18.19
N ASP A 51 -5.20 -26.16 -17.56
CA ASP A 51 -6.57 -25.78 -17.95
C ASP A 51 -6.86 -24.32 -17.57
N GLU A 52 -6.50 -23.88 -16.35
CA GLU A 52 -6.59 -22.48 -15.93
C GLU A 52 -5.72 -21.56 -16.82
N LEU A 53 -4.50 -22.00 -17.16
CA LEU A 53 -3.65 -21.30 -18.11
C LEU A 53 -4.31 -21.13 -19.49
N ARG A 54 -5.03 -22.15 -19.97
CA ARG A 54 -5.73 -22.11 -21.26
C ARG A 54 -6.86 -21.10 -21.23
N GLU A 55 -7.65 -21.04 -20.15
CA GLU A 55 -8.73 -20.06 -19.98
C GLU A 55 -8.21 -18.61 -20.01
N HIS A 56 -7.01 -18.39 -19.48
CA HIS A 56 -6.35 -17.08 -19.50
C HIS A 56 -5.50 -16.80 -20.75
N GLY A 57 -5.59 -17.66 -21.77
CA GLY A 57 -4.89 -17.48 -23.05
C GLY A 57 -3.38 -17.67 -22.96
N PHE A 58 -2.91 -18.59 -22.11
CA PHE A 58 -1.49 -18.88 -21.84
C PHE A 58 -0.68 -17.68 -21.35
N SER A 59 -1.36 -16.68 -20.77
CA SER A 59 -0.69 -15.55 -20.15
C SER A 59 0.03 -15.99 -18.89
N LEU A 60 1.31 -15.61 -18.73
CA LEU A 60 2.09 -15.89 -17.51
C LEU A 60 2.19 -14.66 -16.60
N VAL A 61 1.27 -13.70 -16.76
CA VAL A 61 1.25 -12.49 -15.94
C VAL A 61 0.90 -12.85 -14.49
N PRO A 62 1.80 -12.64 -13.51
CA PRO A 62 1.60 -13.14 -12.15
C PRO A 62 0.36 -12.57 -11.44
N SER A 63 -0.01 -11.32 -11.73
CA SER A 63 -1.16 -10.66 -11.12
C SER A 63 -2.51 -11.30 -11.44
N ARG A 64 -2.56 -12.21 -12.42
CA ARG A 64 -3.77 -12.99 -12.72
C ARG A 64 -3.96 -14.20 -11.80
N TYR A 65 -2.89 -14.66 -11.16
CA TYR A 65 -2.87 -15.94 -10.45
C TYR A 65 -2.54 -15.78 -8.97
N ILE A 66 -1.59 -14.90 -8.63
CA ILE A 66 -1.11 -14.70 -7.27
C ILE A 66 -2.00 -13.67 -6.57
N GLU A 67 -2.59 -14.06 -5.45
CA GLU A 67 -3.40 -13.18 -4.61
C GLU A 67 -2.55 -12.06 -4.01
N PHE A 68 -3.06 -10.83 -4.06
CA PHE A 68 -2.51 -9.70 -3.33
C PHE A 68 -3.37 -9.46 -2.09
N VAL A 69 -2.74 -9.53 -0.92
CA VAL A 69 -3.44 -9.35 0.36
C VAL A 69 -3.53 -7.87 0.68
N ASP A 70 -4.75 -7.34 0.75
CA ASP A 70 -4.96 -5.98 1.22
C ASP A 70 -4.80 -5.90 2.74
N ARG A 71 -3.57 -5.56 3.18
CA ARG A 71 -3.24 -5.36 4.60
C ARG A 71 -3.65 -3.97 5.13
N ASP A 72 -3.99 -3.04 4.24
CA ASP A 72 -4.25 -1.63 4.57
C ASP A 72 -5.74 -1.27 4.62
N SER A 73 -6.64 -2.15 4.16
CA SER A 73 -8.11 -2.00 4.25
C SER A 73 -8.69 -1.87 5.67
N LYS A 74 -7.85 -1.89 6.72
CA LYS A 74 -8.24 -1.64 8.11
C LYS A 74 -7.58 -0.42 8.74
N THR A 75 -7.06 0.51 7.95
CA THR A 75 -6.87 1.87 8.49
C THR A 75 -8.26 2.43 8.72
N ASN A 76 -8.63 2.68 9.98
CA ASN A 76 -9.95 3.14 10.40
C ASN A 76 -10.22 4.56 9.85
N TYR A 77 -10.52 4.66 8.55
CA TYR A 77 -10.75 5.92 7.86
C TYR A 77 -11.83 6.74 8.56
N ASP A 78 -12.85 6.08 9.10
CA ASP A 78 -13.91 6.71 9.88
C ASP A 78 -13.37 7.35 11.17
N GLU A 79 -12.46 6.68 11.89
CA GLU A 79 -11.84 7.25 13.09
C GLU A 79 -10.93 8.43 12.77
N VAL A 80 -10.13 8.34 11.70
CA VAL A 80 -9.27 9.44 11.23
C VAL A 80 -10.12 10.63 10.79
N LEU A 81 -11.20 10.38 10.03
CA LEU A 81 -12.12 11.43 9.57
C LEU A 81 -12.87 12.07 10.75
N ARG A 82 -13.30 11.27 11.73
CA ARG A 82 -13.97 11.78 12.93
C ARG A 82 -13.02 12.65 13.77
N HIS A 83 -11.80 12.20 14.00
CA HIS A 83 -10.78 12.97 14.69
C HIS A 83 -10.45 14.27 13.93
N THR A 84 -10.24 14.20 12.62
CA THR A 84 -9.95 15.38 11.79
C THR A 84 -11.09 16.39 11.83
N THR A 85 -12.34 15.92 11.78
CA THR A 85 -13.52 16.80 11.85
C THR A 85 -13.60 17.54 13.18
N GLN A 86 -13.31 16.86 14.30
CA GLN A 86 -13.27 17.49 15.62
C GLN A 86 -12.18 18.56 15.71
N VAL A 87 -10.99 18.28 15.18
CA VAL A 87 -9.88 19.25 15.15
C VAL A 87 -10.24 20.47 14.30
N VAL A 88 -10.84 20.27 13.12
CA VAL A 88 -11.28 21.36 12.24
C VAL A 88 -12.37 22.20 12.91
N GLN A 89 -13.33 21.56 13.59
CA GLN A 89 -14.38 22.27 14.33
C GLN A 89 -13.81 23.17 15.43
N ASP A 90 -12.87 22.66 16.24
CA ASP A 90 -12.20 23.44 17.27
C ASP A 90 -11.41 24.62 16.69
N LEU A 91 -10.72 24.39 15.55
CA LEU A 91 -9.97 25.45 14.87
C LEU A 91 -10.89 26.56 14.35
N LEU A 92 -12.05 26.23 13.78
CA LEU A 92 -13.04 27.21 13.33
C LEU A 92 -13.62 28.03 14.50
N LEU A 93 -13.91 27.38 15.64
CA LEU A 93 -14.38 28.07 16.83
C LEU A 93 -13.33 29.04 17.38
N ARG A 94 -12.06 28.63 17.43
CA ARG A 94 -10.95 29.50 17.84
C ARG A 94 -10.75 30.66 16.87
N GLN A 95 -10.88 30.42 15.57
CA GLN A 95 -10.78 31.48 14.55
C GLN A 95 -11.90 32.51 14.73
N GLN A 96 -13.12 32.07 14.98
CA GLN A 96 -14.25 32.97 15.22
C GLN A 96 -14.03 33.80 16.49
N ALA A 97 -13.68 33.15 17.60
CA ALA A 97 -13.39 33.86 18.85
C ALA A 97 -12.24 34.88 18.69
N ASN A 98 -11.20 34.53 17.93
CA ASN A 98 -10.10 35.45 17.64
C ASN A 98 -10.58 36.63 16.76
N SER A 99 -11.40 36.36 15.74
CA SER A 99 -11.98 37.41 14.90
C SER A 99 -12.85 38.38 15.70
N ASP A 100 -13.67 37.87 16.61
CA ASP A 100 -14.50 38.69 17.49
C ASP A 100 -13.65 39.53 18.46
N ALA A 101 -12.60 38.93 19.03
CA ALA A 101 -11.65 39.64 19.89
C ALA A 101 -10.93 40.77 19.13
N LEU A 102 -10.47 40.51 17.90
CA LEU A 102 -9.85 41.49 17.02
C LEU A 102 -10.82 42.62 16.65
N ARG A 103 -12.05 42.30 16.27
CA ARG A 103 -13.10 43.29 15.97
C ARG A 103 -13.38 44.18 17.18
N ASN A 104 -13.49 43.60 18.38
CA ASN A 104 -13.72 44.35 19.61
C ASN A 104 -12.53 45.26 19.96
N ALA A 105 -11.30 44.78 19.78
CA ALA A 105 -10.09 45.59 19.99
C ALA A 105 -10.01 46.77 19.01
N LEU A 106 -10.33 46.56 17.73
CA LEU A 106 -10.35 47.61 16.71
C LEU A 106 -11.44 48.66 16.98
N LYS A 107 -12.63 48.22 17.40
CA LYS A 107 -13.71 49.12 17.85
C LYS A 107 -13.28 49.99 19.02
N HIS A 108 -12.58 49.43 20.01
CA HIS A 108 -12.05 50.18 21.15
C HIS A 108 -11.00 51.24 20.74
N LEU A 109 -10.30 51.00 19.63
CA LEU A 109 -9.33 51.93 19.04
C LEU A 109 -9.97 52.95 18.07
N GLY A 110 -11.30 52.94 17.92
CA GLY A 110 -12.04 53.91 17.09
C GLY A 110 -12.12 53.54 15.60
N TYR A 111 -11.78 52.31 15.22
CA TYR A 111 -11.95 51.80 13.86
C TYR A 111 -13.14 50.85 13.82
N ASP A 112 -14.23 51.25 13.16
CA ASP A 112 -15.34 50.33 12.86
C ASP A 112 -14.93 49.43 11.70
N CYS A 113 -14.95 48.13 11.93
CA CYS A 113 -14.75 47.11 10.91
C CYS A 113 -16.07 46.35 10.75
N GLU A 114 -16.73 46.52 9.60
CA GLU A 114 -17.86 45.67 9.15
C GLU A 114 -17.42 44.20 9.03
#